data_AF-A0A2D4NZW8-F1
#
_entry.id   AF-A0A2D4NZW8-F1
#
_cell.length_a   1.000
_cell.length_b   1.000
_cell.length_c   1.000
_cell.angle_alpha   90.00
_cell.angle_beta   90.00
_cell.angle_gamma   90.00
#
_symmetry.space_group_name_H-M   'P 1'
#
loop_
_entity.id
_entity.type
_entity.pdbx_description
1 polymer ?
#
loop_
_entity_poly.entity_id
_entity_poly.type
_entity_poly.pdbx_seq_one_letter_code
_entity_poly.pdbx_strand_id
1 'polypeptide(L)'
;RTGKELMWFSSSKKGEKTDPGNYRPISLTSIPGKILEKIIKKQICQHLETSKVITNSQHRFVKNRSCQTNLISFFNTVTKLVDQQNTVDIIYLDFSKAFD
;
A
#
# COMPACT_ATOMS: atom_id res chain seq x y z
N ARG A 1 28.64 -3.19 -14.28
CA ARG A 1 27.41 -3.28 -15.10
C ARG A 1 26.45 -4.26 -14.43
N THR A 2 25.68 -3.80 -13.44
CA THR A 2 24.59 -4.57 -12.83
C THR A 2 23.34 -3.72 -12.99
N GLY A 3 22.71 -3.87 -14.16
CA GLY A 3 21.60 -3.02 -14.61
C GLY A 3 20.36 -3.25 -13.76
N LYS A 4 19.89 -2.20 -13.10
CA LYS A 4 18.47 -2.08 -12.78
C LYS A 4 17.80 -1.68 -14.09
N GLU A 5 17.04 -2.59 -14.69
CA GLU A 5 16.18 -2.22 -15.81
C GLU A 5 14.96 -1.48 -15.27
N LEU A 6 14.71 -0.30 -15.82
CA LEU A 6 13.49 0.45 -15.56
C LEU A 6 12.48 0.05 -16.63
N MET A 7 11.41 -0.61 -16.22
CA MET A 7 10.28 -0.91 -17.11
C MET A 7 9.21 0.14 -16.86
N TRP A 8 8.83 0.85 -17.92
CA TRP A 8 7.76 1.83 -17.88
C TRP A 8 6.43 1.12 -18.10
N PHE A 9 5.61 1.05 -17.04
CA PHE A 9 4.25 0.55 -17.17
C PHE A 9 3.30 1.73 -17.33
N SER A 10 2.51 1.73 -18.41
CA SER A 10 1.49 2.76 -18.61
C SER A 10 0.45 2.65 -17.50
N SER A 11 0.28 3.70 -16.69
CA SER A 11 -0.87 3.74 -15.79
C SER A 11 -2.09 4.01 -16.65
N SER A 12 -2.90 2.99 -16.94
CA SER A 12 -4.15 3.14 -17.68
C SER A 12 -5.18 3.86 -16.80
N LYS A 13 -4.97 5.15 -16.59
CA LYS A 13 -5.94 6.09 -16.03
C LYS A 13 -6.00 7.29 -16.97
N LYS A 14 -6.87 7.19 -17.98
CA LYS A 14 -7.48 8.33 -18.70
C LYS A 14 -6.55 9.40 -19.33
N GLY A 15 -5.27 9.12 -19.57
CA GLY A 15 -4.35 10.07 -20.21
C GLY A 15 -3.84 9.61 -21.58
N GLU A 16 -3.39 10.56 -22.41
CA GLU A 16 -2.72 10.26 -23.68
C GLU A 16 -1.45 9.43 -23.44
N LYS A 17 -1.24 8.39 -24.25
CA LYS A 17 -0.08 7.48 -24.16
C LYS A 17 1.26 8.17 -24.48
N THR A 18 1.20 9.40 -24.98
CA THR A 18 2.34 10.23 -25.38
C THR A 18 2.89 11.08 -24.24
N ASP A 19 2.13 11.29 -23.17
CA ASP A 19 2.57 12.08 -22.02
C ASP A 19 3.50 11.24 -21.11
N PRO A 20 4.79 11.63 -20.97
CA PRO A 20 5.75 10.95 -20.10
C PRO A 20 5.29 10.88 -18.64
N GLY A 21 4.45 11.81 -18.18
CA GLY A 21 3.90 11.84 -16.82
C GLY A 21 2.95 10.69 -16.50
N ASN A 22 2.44 9.98 -17.52
CA ASN A 22 1.50 8.86 -17.36
C ASN A 22 2.17 7.50 -17.10
N TYR A 23 3.50 7.45 -17.15
CA TYR A 23 4.25 6.24 -16.87
C TYR A 23 4.77 6.23 -15.44
N ARG A 24 4.62 5.11 -14.76
CA ARG A 24 5.31 4.87 -13.48
C ARG A 24 6.51 3.97 -13.74
N PRO A 25 7.74 4.41 -13.44
CA PRO A 25 8.91 3.56 -13.59
C PRO A 25 8.85 2.46 -12.54
N ILE A 26 9.00 1.21 -12.97
CA ILE A 26 9.17 0.07 -12.06
C ILE A 26 10.63 -0.38 -12.17
N SER A 27 11.33 -0.38 -11.04
CA SER A 27 12.68 -0.95 -10.98
C SER A 27 12.60 -2.46 -10.92
N LEU A 28 13.11 -3.14 -11.95
CA LEU A 28 13.31 -4.58 -11.90
C LEU A 28 14.64 -4.87 -11.22
N THR A 29 14.57 -5.55 -10.08
CA THR A 29 15.76 -6.08 -9.40
C THR A 29 16.13 -7.45 -9.96
N SER A 30 17.42 -7.75 -9.95
CA SER A 30 17.95 -9.05 -10.38
C SER A 30 17.36 -10.18 -9.53
N ILE A 31 17.34 -11.41 -10.07
CA ILE A 31 16.87 -12.59 -9.33
C ILE A 31 17.51 -12.71 -7.93
N PRO A 32 18.85 -12.60 -7.75
CA PRO A 32 19.44 -12.61 -6.41
C PRO A 32 18.99 -11.44 -5.54
N GLY A 33 18.75 -10.25 -6.14
CA GLY A 33 18.18 -9.10 -5.43
C GLY A 33 16.79 -9.38 -4.87
N LYS A 34 15.89 -9.96 -5.66
CA LYS A 34 14.54 -10.36 -5.21
C LYS A 34 14.57 -11.37 -4.06
N ILE A 35 15.52 -12.30 -4.09
CA ILE A 35 15.71 -13.28 -3.01
C ILE A 35 16.14 -12.56 -1.72
N LEU A 36 17.12 -11.67 -1.82
CA LEU A 36 17.60 -10.88 -0.67
C LEU A 36 16.50 -9.99 -0.09
N GLU A 37 15.77 -9.27 -0.94
CA GLU A 37 14.60 -8.45 -0.55
C GLU A 37 13.57 -9.28 0.22
N LYS A 38 13.27 -10.50 -0.24
CA LYS A 38 12.31 -11.39 0.43
C LYS A 38 12.80 -11.81 1.82
N ILE A 39 14.10 -12.07 2.00
CA ILE A 39 14.69 -12.41 3.30
C ILE A 39 14.61 -11.22 4.26
N ILE A 40 15.04 -10.04 3.80
CA ILE A 40 15.02 -8.80 4.59
C ILE A 40 13.59 -8.46 5.00
N LYS A 41 12.65 -8.48 4.04
CA LYS A 41 11.23 -8.22 4.30
C LYS A 41 10.68 -9.13 5.40
N LYS A 42 11.01 -10.42 5.37
CA LYS A 42 10.53 -11.38 6.38
C LYS A 42 10.98 -10.98 7.78
N GLN A 43 12.26 -10.63 7.95
CA GLN A 43 12.82 -10.23 9.24
C GLN A 43 12.19 -8.92 9.76
N ILE A 44 12.06 -7.93 8.89
CA ILE A 44 11.44 -6.64 9.24
C ILE A 44 9.98 -6.83 9.64
N CYS A 45 9.20 -7.57 8.85
CA CYS A 45 7.79 -7.81 9.17
C CYS A 45 7.63 -8.52 10.52
N GLN A 46 8.45 -9.54 10.80
CA GLN A 46 8.42 -10.25 12.08
C GLN A 46 8.76 -9.33 13.27
N HIS A 47 9.74 -8.45 13.10
CA HIS A 47 10.10 -7.47 14.12
C HIS A 47 8.96 -6.47 14.37
N LEU A 48 8.36 -5.92 13.31
CA LEU A 48 7.24 -4.96 13.40
C LEU A 48 5.99 -5.57 14.05
N GLU A 49 5.70 -6.85 13.79
CA GLU A 49 4.62 -7.60 14.42
C GLU A 49 4.88 -7.83 15.92
N THR A 50 6.11 -8.21 16.28
CA THR A 50 6.49 -8.51 17.68
C THR A 50 6.54 -7.25 18.54
N SER A 51 7.06 -6.15 17.98
CA SER A 51 7.16 -4.84 18.64
C SER A 51 5.83 -4.07 18.68
N LYS A 52 4.77 -4.57 18.03
CA LYS A 52 3.44 -3.93 17.94
C LYS A 52 3.48 -2.48 17.41
N VAL A 53 4.41 -2.19 16.51
CA VAL A 53 4.53 -0.85 15.89
C VAL A 53 3.38 -0.58 14.91
N ILE A 54 2.86 -1.63 14.26
CA ILE A 54 1.77 -1.51 13.28
C ILE A 54 0.42 -1.46 14.02
N THR A 55 -0.39 -0.45 13.71
CA THR A 55 -1.72 -0.26 14.33
C THR A 55 -2.74 -1.31 13.86
N ASN A 56 -3.78 -1.53 14.66
CA ASN A 56 -4.86 -2.46 14.30
C ASN A 56 -5.72 -1.98 13.13
N SER A 57 -5.74 -0.68 12.86
CA SER A 57 -6.46 -0.09 11.73
C SER A 57 -5.65 -0.09 10.42
N GLN A 58 -4.40 -0.54 10.43
CA GLN A 58 -3.61 -0.67 9.19
C GLN A 58 -3.89 -2.02 8.53
N HIS A 59 -4.52 -2.00 7.35
CA HIS A 59 -4.85 -3.23 6.62
C HIS A 59 -3.91 -3.50 5.43
N ARG A 60 -3.27 -2.46 4.89
CA ARG A 60 -2.39 -2.61 3.72
C ARG A 60 -1.01 -3.14 4.14
N PHE A 61 -0.49 -4.10 3.38
CA PHE A 61 0.82 -4.76 3.58
C PHE A 61 0.98 -5.54 4.90
N VAL A 62 -0.12 -5.83 5.61
CA VAL A 62 -0.12 -6.62 6.84
C VAL A 62 -0.63 -8.03 6.54
N LYS A 63 -0.02 -9.05 7.17
CA LYS A 63 -0.46 -10.43 7.01
C LYS A 63 -1.89 -10.59 7.53
N ASN A 64 -2.70 -11.43 6.86
CA ASN A 64 -4.09 -11.72 7.22
C ASN A 64 -5.04 -10.50 7.22
N ARG A 65 -4.69 -9.39 6.56
CA ARG A 65 -5.57 -8.24 6.36
C ARG A 65 -5.71 -7.93 4.87
N SER A 66 -6.91 -7.52 4.45
CA SER A 66 -7.28 -7.24 3.07
C SER A 66 -8.07 -5.94 2.94
N CYS A 67 -8.24 -5.45 1.70
CA CYS A 67 -9.12 -4.30 1.43
C CYS A 67 -10.56 -4.55 1.90
N GLN A 68 -11.05 -5.79 1.82
CA GLN A 68 -12.38 -6.14 2.29
C GLN A 68 -12.49 -6.04 3.81
N THR A 69 -11.52 -6.59 4.55
CA THR A 69 -11.51 -6.46 6.01
C THR A 69 -11.42 -5.00 6.46
N ASN A 70 -10.73 -4.15 5.71
CA ASN A 70 -10.65 -2.71 5.97
C ASN A 70 -12.02 -2.06 5.83
N LEU A 71 -12.71 -2.37 4.73
CA LEU A 71 -14.04 -1.83 4.45
C LEU A 71 -15.06 -2.26 5.50
N ILE A 72 -15.03 -3.54 5.90
CA ILE A 72 -15.89 -4.08 6.96
C ILE A 72 -15.59 -3.38 8.28
N SER A 73 -14.32 -3.24 8.67
CA SER A 73 -13.94 -2.54 9.91
C SER A 73 -14.42 -1.10 9.91
N PHE A 74 -14.27 -0.40 8.79
CA PHE A 74 -14.71 0.98 8.62
C PHE A 74 -16.24 1.11 8.79
N PHE A 75 -17.02 0.31 8.06
CA PHE A 75 -18.48 0.37 8.15
C PHE A 75 -18.98 -0.01 9.54
N ASN A 76 -18.39 -1.02 10.18
CA ASN A 76 -18.74 -1.37 11.56
C ASN A 76 -18.54 -0.18 12.52
N THR A 77 -17.46 0.59 12.34
CA THR A 77 -17.23 1.82 13.13
C THR A 77 -18.26 2.89 12.83
N VAL A 78 -18.54 3.16 11.54
CA VAL A 78 -19.50 4.20 11.13
C VAL A 78 -20.91 3.85 11.60
N THR A 79 -21.39 2.63 11.34
CA THR A 79 -22.73 2.18 11.76
C THR A 79 -22.90 2.30 13.28
N LYS A 80 -21.90 1.88 14.07
CA LYS A 80 -21.95 2.02 15.53
C LYS A 80 -22.09 3.48 16.00
N LEU A 81 -21.41 4.41 15.35
CA LEU A 81 -21.50 5.84 15.69
C LEU A 81 -22.87 6.42 15.29
N VAL A 82 -23.40 6.02 14.14
CA VAL A 82 -24.72 6.42 13.67
C VAL A 82 -25.83 5.89 14.58
N ASP A 83 -25.74 4.63 15.02
CA ASP A 83 -26.69 4.02 15.96
C ASP A 83 -26.72 4.76 17.31
N GLN A 84 -25.59 5.39 17.69
CA GLN A 84 -25.46 6.22 18.88
C GLN A 84 -25.92 7.68 18.67
N GLN A 85 -26.50 8.00 17.50
CA GLN A 85 -26.88 9.35 17.09
C GLN A 85 -25.71 10.36 17.05
N ASN A 86 -24.47 9.88 16.88
CA ASN A 86 -23.31 10.74 16.73
C ASN A 86 -23.17 11.22 15.27
N THR A 87 -22.71 12.45 15.08
CA THR A 87 -22.32 12.97 13.77
C THR A 87 -21.00 12.35 13.33
N VAL A 88 -20.90 11.90 12.08
CA VAL A 88 -19.71 11.25 11.53
C VAL A 88 -19.21 12.03 10.32
N ASP A 89 -17.99 12.56 10.41
CA ASP A 89 -17.26 13.18 9.31
C ASP A 89 -16.10 12.29 8.87
N ILE A 90 -15.89 12.16 7.56
CA ILE A 90 -14.86 11.31 6.97
C ILE A 90 -13.90 12.17 6.15
N ILE A 91 -12.61 12.10 6.47
CA ILE A 91 -11.55 12.81 5.75
C ILE A 91 -10.69 11.76 5.01
N TYR A 92 -10.64 11.87 3.69
CA TYR A 92 -9.76 11.05 2.85
C TYR A 92 -8.47 11.80 2.58
N LEU A 93 -7.34 11.20 2.97
CA LEU A 93 -5.99 11.73 2.73
C LEU A 93 -5.24 10.77 1.81
N ASP A 94 -4.56 11.32 0.80
CA ASP A 94 -3.67 10.56 -0.08
C ASP A 94 -2.34 11.30 -0.24
N PHE A 95 -1.25 10.54 -0.27
CA PHE A 95 0.08 11.10 -0.47
C PHE A 95 0.40 11.14 -1.96
N SER A 96 0.63 12.35 -2.48
CA SER A 96 1.20 12.51 -3.81
C SER A 96 2.57 11.84 -3.86
N LYS A 97 2.81 11.03 -4.90
CA LYS A 97 4.12 10.39 -5.14
C LYS A 97 4.65 9.55 -3.96
N ALA A 98 3.79 8.78 -3.30
CA ALA A 98 4.14 7.98 -2.10
C ALA A 98 5.31 6.97 -2.25
N PHE A 99 5.80 6.71 -3.47
CA PHE A 99 6.89 5.78 -3.77
C PHE A 99 7.91 6.35 -4.78
N ASP A 100 7.78 7.63 -5.15
CA ASP A 100 8.82 8.38 -5.87
C ASP A 100 9.87 8.84 -4.83
#